data_AF-A0A1G2YQM3-F1
#
_entry.id   AF-A0A1G2YQM3-F1
#
_cell.length_a   1.000
_cell.length_b   1.000
_cell.length_c   1.000
_cell.angle_alpha   90.00
_cell.angle_beta   90.00
_cell.angle_gamma   90.00
#
_symmetry.space_group_name_H-M   'P 1'
#
loop_
_entity.id
_entity.type
_entity.pdbx_description
1 polymer ?
#
loop_
_entity_poly.entity_id
_entity_poly.type
_entity_poly.pdbx_seq_one_letter_code
_entity_poly.pdbx_strand_id
1 'polypeptide(L)'
;MQPDEVIMLSISLTVVVSLIATRRQYIRIPNVGFLIGSFVCFAISSIMTVAEAFFWSNLLNLFEHLGYCFSAILLVWWCIGTFLNKWATGGKEEK
;
A
#
# COMPACT_ATOMS: atom_id res chain seq x y z
N MET A 1 -5.84 20.91 -11.43
CA MET A 1 -4.76 20.13 -10.81
C MET A 1 -4.38 20.80 -9.52
N GLN A 2 -4.70 20.13 -8.42
CA GLN A 2 -4.33 20.61 -7.10
C GLN A 2 -2.88 20.14 -6.84
N PRO A 3 -1.99 20.99 -6.32
CA PRO A 3 -0.56 20.67 -6.19
C PRO A 3 -0.29 19.43 -5.32
N ASP A 4 -1.18 19.15 -4.38
CA ASP A 4 -1.21 17.98 -3.51
C ASP A 4 -1.38 16.65 -4.26
N GLU A 5 -2.15 16.60 -5.35
CA GLU A 5 -2.33 15.39 -6.17
C GLU A 5 -1.01 14.96 -6.82
N VAL A 6 -0.27 15.93 -7.37
CA VAL A 6 1.02 15.69 -8.04
C VAL A 6 2.10 15.28 -7.04
N ILE A 7 2.07 15.88 -5.84
CA ILE A 7 2.97 15.51 -4.74
C ILE A 7 2.68 14.08 -4.28
N MET A 8 1.41 13.72 -4.06
CA MET A 8 1.03 12.35 -3.68
C MET A 8 1.43 11.33 -4.74
N LEU A 9 1.23 11.62 -6.04
CA LEU A 9 1.67 10.74 -7.13
C LEU A 9 3.20 10.58 -7.14
N SER A 10 3.95 11.64 -6.93
CA SER A 10 5.42 11.60 -6.89
C SER A 10 5.94 10.77 -5.71
N ILE A 11 5.31 10.91 -4.54
CA ILE A 11 5.65 10.14 -3.34
C ILE A 11 5.29 8.67 -3.53
N SER A 12 4.08 8.37 -3.98
CA SER A 12 3.63 6.98 -4.20
C SER A 12 4.50 6.26 -5.24
N LEU A 13 4.90 6.94 -6.31
CA LEU A 13 5.84 6.39 -7.29
C LEU A 13 7.21 6.11 -6.67
N THR A 14 7.76 7.05 -5.91
CA THR A 14 9.05 6.90 -5.21
C THR A 14 9.02 5.71 -4.25
N VAL A 15 7.91 5.54 -3.53
CA VAL A 15 7.70 4.41 -2.62
C VAL A 15 7.65 3.09 -3.39
N VAL A 16 6.88 3.00 -4.48
CA VAL A 16 6.82 1.77 -5.31
C VAL A 16 8.19 1.41 -5.88
N VAL A 17 8.92 2.40 -6.42
CA VAL A 17 10.28 2.20 -6.95
C VAL A 17 11.22 1.71 -5.85
N SER A 18 11.18 2.31 -4.67
CA SER A 18 12.01 1.90 -3.52
C SER A 18 11.67 0.48 -3.05
N LEU A 19 10.39 0.12 -3.11
CA LEU A 19 9.88 -1.19 -2.72
C LEU A 19 10.30 -2.28 -3.70
N ILE A 20 10.28 -2.00 -5.01
CA ILE A 20 10.81 -2.88 -6.05
C ILE A 20 12.33 -3.01 -5.93
N ALA A 21 13.05 -1.90 -5.75
CA ALA A 21 14.51 -1.89 -5.60
C ALA A 21 14.96 -2.69 -4.37
N THR A 22 14.20 -2.62 -3.27
CA THR A 22 14.51 -3.29 -2.00
C THR A 22 13.83 -4.66 -1.88
N ARG A 23 13.08 -5.10 -2.91
CA ARG A 23 12.33 -6.38 -2.92
C ARG A 23 13.18 -7.59 -2.51
N ARG A 24 14.45 -7.61 -2.92
CA ARG A 24 15.40 -8.68 -2.56
C ARG A 24 15.69 -8.75 -1.06
N GLN A 25 15.72 -7.62 -0.36
CA GLN A 25 15.94 -7.57 1.09
C GLN A 25 14.67 -7.91 1.87
N TYR A 26 13.49 -7.66 1.27
CA TYR A 26 12.19 -7.93 1.88
C TYR A 26 11.76 -9.41 1.84
N ILE A 27 12.53 -10.31 1.22
CA ILE A 27 12.26 -11.76 1.27
C ILE A 27 12.29 -12.30 2.71
N ARG A 28 12.96 -11.62 3.64
CA ARG A 28 12.93 -11.96 5.08
C ARG A 28 11.66 -11.53 5.81
N ILE A 29 10.79 -10.73 5.18
CA ILE A 29 9.55 -10.27 5.79
C ILE A 29 8.45 -11.30 5.53
N PRO A 30 7.77 -11.81 6.58
CA PRO A 30 6.65 -12.72 6.39
C PRO A 30 5.52 -12.01 5.63
N ASN A 31 4.86 -12.74 4.74
CA ASN A 31 3.67 -12.27 4.02
C ASN A 31 3.87 -10.99 3.19
N VAL A 32 5.07 -10.79 2.63
CA VAL A 32 5.43 -9.59 1.84
C VAL A 32 4.49 -9.31 0.66
N GLY A 33 3.75 -10.31 0.19
CA GLY A 33 2.75 -10.15 -0.87
C GLY A 33 1.62 -9.18 -0.51
N PHE A 34 1.14 -9.20 0.74
CA PHE A 34 0.09 -8.27 1.20
C PHE A 34 0.62 -6.84 1.33
N LEU A 35 1.87 -6.68 1.77
CA LEU A 35 2.55 -5.39 1.83
C LEU A 35 2.78 -4.82 0.43
N ILE A 36 3.30 -5.60 -0.50
CA ILE A 36 3.47 -5.16 -1.89
C ILE A 36 2.10 -4.81 -2.50
N GLY A 37 1.09 -5.66 -2.26
CA GLY A 37 -0.27 -5.45 -2.75
C GLY A 37 -0.89 -4.14 -2.25
N SER A 38 -0.72 -3.79 -0.97
CA SER A 38 -1.23 -2.52 -0.44
C SER A 38 -0.59 -1.31 -1.11
N PHE A 39 0.73 -1.33 -1.30
CA PHE A 39 1.45 -0.21 -1.94
C PHE A 39 1.17 -0.10 -3.44
N VAL A 40 1.02 -1.23 -4.15
CA VAL A 40 0.61 -1.22 -5.55
C VAL A 40 -0.80 -0.66 -5.70
N CYS A 41 -1.73 -1.08 -4.84
CA CYS A 41 -3.10 -0.58 -4.88
C CYS A 41 -3.16 0.92 -4.55
N PHE A 42 -2.36 1.38 -3.58
CA PHE A 42 -2.19 2.79 -3.25
C PHE A 42 -1.69 3.61 -4.44
N ALA A 43 -0.66 3.14 -5.14
CA ALA A 43 -0.13 3.83 -6.31
C ALA A 43 -1.10 3.86 -7.49
N ILE A 44 -1.88 2.79 -7.70
CA ILE A 44 -2.95 2.76 -8.70
C ILE A 44 -4.03 3.79 -8.35
N SER A 45 -4.44 3.90 -7.08
CA SER A 45 -5.35 4.97 -6.62
C SER A 45 -4.78 6.35 -6.91
N SER A 46 -3.51 6.62 -6.59
CA SER A 46 -2.90 7.93 -6.87
C SER A 46 -2.83 8.27 -8.37
N ILE A 47 -2.68 7.27 -9.24
CA ILE A 47 -2.78 7.46 -10.70
C ILE A 47 -4.23 7.80 -11.10
N MET A 48 -5.22 7.16 -10.47
CA MET A 48 -6.64 7.45 -10.70
C MET A 48 -6.99 8.88 -10.26
N THR A 49 -6.44 9.38 -9.16
CA THR A 49 -6.60 10.78 -8.71
C THR A 49 -6.11 11.77 -9.76
N VAL A 50 -4.91 11.54 -10.31
CA VAL A 50 -4.37 12.40 -11.36
C VAL A 50 -5.18 12.27 -12.65
N ALA A 51 -5.71 11.08 -12.96
CA ALA A 51 -6.61 10.87 -14.09
C ALA A 51 -7.97 11.54 -13.88
N GLU A 52 -8.48 11.62 -12.64
CA GLU A 52 -9.71 12.32 -12.27
C GLU A 52 -9.64 13.80 -12.64
N ALA A 53 -8.48 14.42 -12.44
CA ALA A 53 -8.22 15.80 -12.81
C ALA A 53 -8.36 16.05 -14.33
N PHE A 54 -8.33 15.01 -15.16
CA PHE A 54 -8.49 15.09 -16.63
C PHE A 54 -9.79 14.47 -17.17
N PHE A 55 -10.37 13.49 -16.48
CA PHE A 55 -11.51 12.70 -16.97
C PHE A 55 -12.59 12.49 -15.89
N TRP A 56 -13.86 12.42 -16.33
CA TRP A 56 -15.06 11.90 -15.64
C TRP A 56 -14.98 11.75 -14.10
N SER A 57 -14.96 12.89 -13.40
CA SER A 57 -14.49 13.01 -12.02
C SER A 57 -15.18 12.08 -11.01
N ASN A 58 -16.51 11.93 -11.10
CA ASN A 58 -17.27 11.15 -10.11
C ASN A 58 -16.96 9.65 -10.09
N LEU A 59 -16.63 9.04 -11.24
CA LEU A 59 -16.33 7.61 -11.30
C LEU A 59 -14.91 7.33 -10.82
N LEU A 60 -13.95 8.18 -11.22
CA LEU A 60 -12.54 8.04 -10.83
C LEU A 60 -12.34 8.31 -9.33
N ASN A 61 -13.06 9.27 -8.76
CA ASN A 61 -13.08 9.53 -7.32
C ASN A 61 -13.54 8.30 -6.51
N LEU A 62 -14.58 7.58 -6.98
CA LEU A 62 -15.04 6.36 -6.32
C LEU A 62 -13.99 5.25 -6.36
N PHE A 63 -13.32 5.08 -7.51
CA PHE A 63 -12.24 4.09 -7.65
C PHE A 63 -11.02 4.43 -6.81
N GLU A 64 -10.65 5.72 -6.73
CA GLU A 64 -9.60 6.21 -5.85
C GLU A 64 -9.90 5.83 -4.39
N HIS A 65 -11.08 6.18 -3.90
CA HIS A 65 -11.47 5.93 -2.52
C HIS A 65 -11.50 4.43 -2.21
N LEU A 66 -12.03 3.62 -3.14
CA LEU A 66 -12.03 2.16 -2.99
C LEU A 66 -10.62 1.58 -2.95
N GLY A 67 -9.71 2.04 -3.81
CA GLY A 67 -8.33 1.56 -3.82
C GLY A 67 -7.54 1.97 -2.58
N TYR A 68 -7.80 3.15 -2.00
CA TYR A 68 -7.23 3.52 -0.70
C TYR A 68 -7.78 2.66 0.44
N CYS A 69 -9.10 2.41 0.46
CA CYS A 69 -9.70 1.50 1.43
C CYS A 69 -9.10 0.08 1.32
N PHE A 70 -8.95 -0.44 0.10
CA PHE A 70 -8.38 -1.75 -0.13
C PHE A 70 -6.91 -1.82 0.28
N SER A 71 -6.13 -0.79 -0.05
CA SER A 71 -4.74 -0.63 0.39
C SER A 71 -4.63 -0.66 1.92
N ALA A 72 -5.48 0.09 2.63
CA ALA A 72 -5.50 0.11 4.09
C ALA A 72 -5.83 -1.26 4.68
N ILE A 73 -6.83 -1.97 4.13
CA ILE A 73 -7.20 -3.31 4.58
C ILE A 73 -6.05 -4.30 4.39
N LEU A 74 -5.41 -4.30 3.22
CA LEU A 74 -4.22 -5.11 2.92
C LEU A 74 -3.08 -4.85 3.90
N LEU A 75 -2.82 -3.56 4.21
CA LEU A 75 -1.78 -3.15 5.15
C LEU A 75 -2.10 -3.64 6.58
N VAL A 76 -3.34 -3.49 7.04
CA VAL A 76 -3.80 -3.96 8.34
C VAL A 76 -3.66 -5.47 8.45
N TRP A 77 -4.05 -6.21 7.41
CA TRP A 77 -3.88 -7.67 7.37
C TRP A 77 -2.41 -8.09 7.46
N TRP A 78 -1.54 -7.38 6.75
CA TRP A 78 -0.11 -7.62 6.83
C TRP A 78 0.44 -7.33 8.24
N CYS A 79 0.01 -6.24 8.88
CA CYS A 79 0.40 -5.90 10.25
C CYS A 79 -0.06 -6.98 11.24
N ILE A 80 -1.31 -7.45 11.14
CA ILE A 80 -1.83 -8.54 11.97
C ILE A 80 -1.00 -9.82 11.75
N GLY A 81 -0.80 -10.22 10.49
CA GLY A 81 -0.07 -11.43 10.14
C GLY A 81 1.42 -11.40 10.49
N THR A 82 2.02 -10.21 10.64
CA THR A 82 3.45 -10.03 10.93
C THR A 82 3.73 -9.79 12.41
N PHE A 83 2.94 -8.95 13.08
CA PHE A 83 3.16 -8.57 14.47
C PHE A 83 2.40 -9.45 15.46
N LEU A 84 1.12 -9.78 15.19
CA LEU A 84 0.34 -10.60 16.13
C LEU A 84 0.74 -12.08 16.08
N ASN A 85 1.10 -12.61 14.92
CA ASN A 85 1.65 -13.97 14.84
C ASN A 85 3.02 -14.09 15.51
N LYS A 86 3.89 -13.08 15.38
CA LYS A 86 5.18 -13.07 16.09
C LYS A 86 4.99 -13.00 17.61
N TRP A 87 3.99 -12.26 18.09
CA TRP A 87 3.67 -12.17 19.52
C TRP A 87 3.14 -13.51 20.08
N ALA A 88 2.28 -14.20 19.32
CA ALA A 88 1.76 -15.52 19.70
C ALA A 88 2.84 -16.62 19.78
N THR A 89 3.92 -16.52 18.99
CA THR A 89 5.06 -17.45 19.06
C THR A 89 6.14 -17.03 20.05
N GLY A 90 6.31 -15.72 20.31
CA GLY A 90 7.29 -15.21 21.28
C GLY A 90 6.93 -15.54 22.74
N GLY A 91 5.66 -15.80 23.05
CA GLY A 91 5.22 -16.26 24.37
C GLY A 91 5.37 -17.76 24.63
N LYS A 92 5.93 -18.54 23.68
CA LYS A 92 6.12 -19.99 23.83
C LYS A 92 7.58 -20.43 24.08
N GLU A 93 8.54 -19.53 24.07
CA GLU A 93 9.96 -19.84 24.34
C GLU A 93 10.41 -19.60 25.80
N GLU A 94 9.49 -19.29 26.72
CA GLU A 94 9.76 -19.27 28.17
C GLU A 94 9.02 -20.41 28.90
N LYS A 95 9.35 -21.67 28.57
CA LYS A 95 9.06 -22.82 29.43
C LYS A 95 10.29 -23.67 29.64
#